data_AF-A0A139N787-F1
#
_entry.id   AF-A0A139N787-F1
#
_cell.length_a   1.000
_cell.length_b   1.000
_cell.length_c   1.000
_cell.angle_alpha   90.00
_cell.angle_beta   90.00
_cell.angle_gamma   90.00
#
_symmetry.space_group_name_H-M   'P 1'
#
loop_
_entity.id
_entity.type
_entity.pdbx_description
1 polymer ?
#
loop_
_entity_poly.entity_id
_entity_poly.type
_entity_poly.pdbx_seq_one_letter_code
_entity_poly.pdbx_strand_id
1 'polypeptide(L)' 'MQRLVIASQVLTKKSVFIFDEPSSGLDYQQMLKVAELLKTLKEQGKIILLISHDEELLEKTADYFLTLN' A
#
# COMPACT_ATOMS: atom_id res chain seq x y z
N MET A 1 -7.17 -10.71 5.24
CA MET A 1 -8.16 -10.16 4.27
C MET A 1 -7.54 -9.13 3.30
N GLN A 2 -6.57 -8.29 3.70
CA GLN A 2 -5.95 -7.29 2.80
C GLN A 2 -5.35 -7.87 1.50
N ARG A 3 -4.66 -9.02 1.56
CA ARG A 3 -4.02 -9.61 0.36
C ARG A 3 -5.00 -9.89 -0.77
N LEU A 4 -6.25 -10.25 -0.45
CA LEU A 4 -7.30 -10.45 -1.46
C LEU A 4 -7.76 -9.13 -2.08
N VAL A 5 -7.85 -8.06 -1.28
CA VAL A 5 -8.21 -6.72 -1.76
C VAL A 5 -7.14 -6.19 -2.71
N ILE A 6 -5.86 -6.30 -2.33
CA ILE A 6 -4.77 -5.84 -3.19
C ILE A 6 -4.66 -6.71 -4.46
N ALA A 7 -4.78 -8.03 -4.33
CA ALA A 7 -4.80 -8.93 -5.50
C ALA A 7 -6.00 -8.66 -6.44
N SER A 8 -7.18 -8.37 -5.90
CA SER A 8 -8.35 -7.99 -6.71
C SER A 8 -8.11 -6.68 -7.46
N GLN A 9 -7.39 -5.75 -6.84
CA GLN A 9 -7.06 -4.46 -7.42
C GLN A 9 -6.03 -4.56 -8.55
N VAL A 10 -5.03 -5.43 -8.43
CA VAL A 10 -4.08 -5.77 -9.52
C VAL A 10 -4.82 -6.25 -10.78
N LEU A 11 -5.92 -6.99 -10.61
CA LEU A 11 -6.73 -7.51 -11.73
C LEU A 11 -7.63 -6.44 -12.38
N THR A 12 -7.76 -5.26 -11.78
CA THR A 12 -8.55 -4.16 -12.34
C THR A 12 -7.71 -3.26 -13.25
N LYS A 13 -8.29 -2.77 -14.36
CA LYS A 13 -7.68 -1.75 -15.23
C LYS A 13 -7.60 -0.35 -14.57
N LYS A 14 -7.75 -0.25 -13.25
CA LYS A 14 -7.69 1.03 -12.55
C LYS A 14 -6.26 1.56 -12.55
N SER A 15 -6.14 2.87 -12.63
CA SER A 15 -4.85 3.57 -12.59
C SER A 15 -4.54 4.15 -11.20
N VAL A 16 -5.55 4.23 -10.33
CA VAL A 16 -5.45 4.83 -8.99
C VAL A 16 -6.00 3.85 -7.95
N PHE A 17 -5.25 3.68 -6.86
CA PHE A 17 -5.62 2.86 -5.72
C PHE A 17 -5.52 3.67 -4.43
N ILE A 18 -6.44 3.41 -3.50
CA ILE A 18 -6.46 4.03 -2.18
C ILE A 18 -6.46 2.91 -1.15
N PHE A 19 -5.52 2.95 -0.22
CA PHE A 19 -5.41 2.01 0.89
C PHE A 19 -5.49 2.77 2.20
N ASP A 20 -6.45 2.38 3.04
CA ASP A 20 -6.64 2.91 4.38
C ASP A 20 -6.23 1.84 5.39
N GLU A 21 -5.21 2.14 6.18
CA GLU A 21 -4.61 1.30 7.22
C GLU A 21 -4.27 -0.15 6.75
N PRO A 22 -3.46 -0.33 5.69
CA PRO A 22 -3.24 -1.65 5.11
C PRO A 22 -2.29 -2.58 5.90
N SER A 23 -1.63 -2.10 6.96
CA SER A 23 -0.84 -2.92 7.88
C SER A 23 -1.58 -3.36 9.15
N SER A 24 -2.81 -2.89 9.36
CA SER A 24 -3.60 -3.22 10.55
C SER A 24 -3.76 -4.74 10.74
N GLY A 25 -3.31 -5.24 11.89
CA GLY A 25 -3.34 -6.66 12.26
C GLY A 25 -2.33 -7.57 11.54
N LEU A 26 -1.36 -6.99 10.83
CA LEU A 26 -0.27 -7.74 10.20
C LEU A 26 0.95 -7.83 11.12
N ASP A 27 1.64 -8.98 11.08
CA ASP A 27 2.98 -9.07 11.64
C ASP A 27 4.00 -8.36 10.72
N TYR A 28 5.21 -8.13 11.23
CA TYR A 28 6.27 -7.44 10.48
C TYR A 28 6.57 -8.08 9.11
N GLN A 29 6.60 -9.40 9.04
CA GLN A 29 6.88 -10.11 7.78
C GLN A 29 5.74 -9.96 6.77
N GLN A 30 4.51 -9.87 7.24
CA GLN A 30 3.34 -9.62 6.42
C GLN A 30 3.28 -8.16 5.95
N MET A 31 3.63 -7.20 6.81
CA MET A 31 3.76 -5.79 6.42
C MET A 31 4.81 -5.62 5.31
N LEU A 32 5.96 -6.33 5.40
CA LEU A 32 6.98 -6.29 4.34
C LEU A 32 6.45 -6.77 2.99
N LYS A 33 5.62 -7.84 2.98
CA LYS A 33 4.99 -8.35 1.76
C LYS A 33 3.97 -7.36 1.19
N VAL A 34 3.25 -6.64 2.03
CA VAL A 34 2.37 -5.56 1.59
C VAL A 34 3.19 -4.44 0.95
N ALA A 35 4.28 -4.03 1.58
CA ALA A 35 5.16 -3.00 1.04
C ALA A 35 5.73 -3.38 -0.33
N GLU A 36 6.18 -4.63 -0.50
CA GLU A 36 6.66 -5.15 -1.79
C GLU A 36 5.56 -5.11 -2.86
N LEU A 37 4.34 -5.52 -2.51
CA LEU A 37 3.20 -5.50 -3.43
C LEU A 37 2.82 -4.08 -3.88
N LEU A 38 2.85 -3.11 -2.96
CA LEU A 38 2.62 -1.70 -3.27
C LEU A 38 3.71 -1.16 -4.22
N LYS A 39 4.98 -1.55 -4.03
CA LYS A 39 6.07 -1.20 -4.96
C LYS A 39 5.83 -1.78 -6.35
N THR A 40 5.45 -3.05 -6.45
CA THR A 40 5.14 -3.68 -7.75
C THR A 40 4.00 -2.95 -8.47
N LEU A 41 2.94 -2.55 -7.75
CA LEU A 41 1.86 -1.75 -8.33
C LEU A 41 2.35 -0.40 -8.84
N LYS A 42 3.18 0.29 -8.07
CA LYS A 42 3.80 1.56 -8.49
C LYS A 42 4.65 1.38 -9.76
N GLU A 43 5.48 0.34 -9.83
CA GLU A 43 6.31 0.02 -11.00
C GLU A 43 5.47 -0.26 -12.27
N GLN A 44 4.24 -0.73 -12.11
CA GLN A 44 3.26 -0.88 -13.18
C GLN A 44 2.59 0.45 -13.60
N GLY A 45 3.09 1.59 -13.11
CA GLY A 45 2.58 2.93 -13.43
C GLY A 45 1.28 3.28 -12.71
N LYS A 46 0.98 2.61 -11.59
CA LYS A 46 -0.23 2.86 -10.80
C LYS A 46 0.04 3.95 -9.77
N ILE A 47 -0.94 4.82 -9.59
CA ILE A 47 -0.94 5.84 -8.53
C ILE A 47 -1.54 5.21 -7.27
N ILE A 48 -0.86 5.39 -6.14
CA ILE A 48 -1.26 4.83 -4.86
C ILE A 48 -1.37 5.96 -3.85
N LEU A 49 -2.53 6.10 -3.22
CA LEU A 49 -2.72 6.90 -2.03
C LEU A 49 -2.76 5.96 -0.82
N LEU A 50 -1.79 6.10 0.07
CA LEU A 50 -1.65 5.29 1.26
C LEU A 50 -1.95 6.16 2.49
N ILE A 51 -2.92 5.73 3.30
CA ILE A 51 -3.28 6.34 4.57
C ILE A 51 -2.92 5.33 5.66
N SER A 52 -2.03 5.73 6.56
CA SER A 52 -1.50 4.86 7.61
C SER A 52 -0.89 5.69 8.73
N HIS A 53 -0.92 5.19 9.96
CA HIS A 53 -0.09 5.67 11.07
C HIS A 53 1.20 4.85 11.27
N ASP A 54 1.36 3.75 10.52
CA ASP A 54 2.56 2.91 10.53
C ASP A 54 3.70 3.58 9.74
N GLU A 55 4.62 4.21 10.47
CA GLU A 55 5.77 4.93 9.91
C GLU A 55 6.65 4.02 9.06
N GLU A 56 6.86 2.77 9.46
CA GLU A 56 7.76 1.86 8.76
C GLU A 56 7.18 1.44 7.40
N LEU A 57 5.86 1.19 7.34
CA LEU A 57 5.21 0.94 6.06
C LEU A 57 5.32 2.17 5.14
N LEU A 58 5.05 3.36 5.67
CA LEU A 58 5.12 4.61 4.91
C LEU A 58 6.52 4.85 4.37
N GLU A 59 7.55 4.76 5.21
CA GLU A 59 8.97 4.92 4.81
C GLU A 59 9.39 3.93 3.73
N LYS A 60 8.89 2.68 3.78
CA LYS A 60 9.25 1.68 2.78
C LYS A 60 8.56 1.89 1.44
N THR A 61 7.46 2.64 1.37
CA THR A 61 6.58 2.64 0.18
C THR A 61 6.31 4.01 -0.42
N ALA A 62 6.32 5.07 0.38
CA ALA A 62 5.91 6.41 -0.04
C ALA A 62 6.99 7.13 -0.85
N ASP A 63 6.57 7.78 -1.93
CA ASP A 63 7.39 8.77 -2.65
C ASP A 63 7.26 10.17 -2.04
N TYR A 64 6.09 10.45 -1.47
CA TYR A 64 5.72 11.74 -0.90
C TYR A 64 4.94 11.50 0.38
N PHE A 65 5.20 12.34 1.39
CA PHE A 65 4.48 12.33 2.65
C PHE A 65 3.58 13.56 2.72
N LEU A 66 2.34 13.36 3.14
CA LEU A 66 1.39 14.42 3.44
C LEU A 66 0.90 14.21 4.87
N THR A 67 1.20 15.18 5.74
CA THR A 67 0.71 15.18 7.12
C THR A 67 -0.51 16.09 7.21
N LEU A 68 -1.61 15.57 7.77
CA LEU A 68 -2.81 16.35 8.06
C LEU A 68 -2.75 16.74 9.55
N ASN A 69 -2.86 18.05 9.83
CA ASN A 69 -2.91 18.62 11.18
C ASN A 69 -4.35 18.80 11.65
#